data_AF-A0A6P1W0S0-F1
#
_entry.id   AF-A0A6P1W0S0-F1
#
_cell.length_a   1.000
_cell.length_b   1.000
_cell.length_c   1.000
_cell.angle_alpha   90.00
_cell.angle_beta   90.00
_cell.angle_gamma   90.00
#
_symmetry.space_group_name_H-M   'P 1'
#
loop_
_entity.id
_entity.type
_entity.pdbx_description
1 polymer ?
#
loop_
_entity_poly.entity_id
_entity_poly.type
_entity_poly.pdbx_seq_one_letter_code
_entity_poly.pdbx_strand_id
1 'polypeptide(L)'
;MDIFGHTMTRAKPRSGTFGKTLNVVLLPDARGGDIHYTLDGTDPTLGSRAYTEPSLLDRTLTLKAQTFNNGSPVGFSMQEEYILDKNKSVPSWLKTLLAPEVKSVL
;
A
#
# COMPACT_ATOMS: atom_id res chain seq x y z
N MET A 1 -4.45 20.82 -1.62
CA MET A 1 -4.70 20.61 -3.05
C MET A 1 -4.84 19.12 -3.33
N ASP A 2 -6.08 18.63 -3.32
CA ASP A 2 -6.48 17.37 -3.97
C ASP A 2 -7.57 17.79 -4.97
N ILE A 3 -7.15 18.27 -6.13
CA ILE A 3 -7.97 19.07 -7.07
C ILE A 3 -8.76 18.19 -8.05
N PHE A 4 -8.78 16.87 -7.86
CA PHE A 4 -9.65 15.97 -8.61
C PHE A 4 -10.92 15.76 -7.79
N GLY A 5 -11.94 16.59 -8.05
CA GLY A 5 -13.27 16.58 -7.42
C GLY A 5 -14.10 15.31 -7.62
N HIS A 6 -13.47 14.16 -7.85
CA HIS A 6 -14.07 12.84 -7.74
C HIS A 6 -13.35 12.14 -6.61
N THR A 7 -14.02 12.00 -5.47
CA THR A 7 -13.50 11.25 -4.33
C THR A 7 -13.51 9.76 -4.69
N MET A 8 -12.53 9.32 -5.49
CA MET A 8 -12.45 7.94 -5.98
C MET A 8 -11.92 6.99 -4.91
N THR A 9 -12.10 5.70 -5.15
CA THR A 9 -11.45 4.61 -4.40
C THR A 9 -9.97 4.93 -4.23
N ARG A 10 -9.46 4.88 -3.00
CA ARG A 10 -8.07 5.25 -2.70
C ARG A 10 -7.45 4.40 -1.60
N ALA A 11 -6.13 4.25 -1.63
CA ALA A 11 -5.36 3.58 -0.59
C ALA A 11 -4.54 4.56 0.24
N LYS A 12 -4.31 4.18 1.50
CA LYS A 12 -3.43 4.86 2.45
C LYS A 12 -2.52 3.83 3.11
N PRO A 13 -1.19 3.98 3.06
CA PRO A 13 -0.46 5.03 2.33
C PRO A 13 -0.52 4.81 0.81
N ARG A 14 -0.17 5.85 0.05
CA ARG A 14 -0.05 5.79 -1.41
C ARG A 14 1.19 4.97 -1.80
N SER A 15 1.31 4.56 -3.06
CA SER A 15 2.46 3.83 -3.60
C SER A 15 3.80 4.41 -3.16
N GLY A 16 4.78 3.52 -3.04
CA GLY A 16 6.11 3.89 -2.59
C GLY A 16 6.89 2.71 -2.02
N THR A 17 8.08 3.02 -1.49
CA THR A 17 8.96 2.05 -0.86
C THR A 17 8.79 2.07 0.65
N PHE A 18 8.39 0.93 1.19
CA PHE A 18 8.16 0.69 2.62
C PHE A 18 9.17 -0.31 3.17
N GLY A 19 9.19 -0.45 4.50
CA GLY A 19 10.10 -1.36 5.20
C GLY A 19 9.68 -2.83 5.06
N LYS A 20 9.71 -3.58 6.17
CA LYS A 20 9.38 -5.02 6.16
C LYS A 20 7.89 -5.31 6.04
N THR A 21 7.05 -4.46 6.60
CA THR A 21 5.59 -4.59 6.57
C THR A 21 4.95 -3.25 6.29
N LEU A 22 3.76 -3.30 5.69
CA LEU A 22 2.96 -2.12 5.39
C LEU A 22 1.50 -2.41 5.74
N ASN A 23 0.88 -1.55 6.54
CA ASN A 23 -0.55 -1.58 6.75
C ASN A 23 -1.23 -0.72 5.68
N VAL A 24 -2.05 -1.34 4.82
CA VAL A 24 -2.80 -0.62 3.79
C VAL A 24 -4.26 -0.52 4.17
N VAL A 25 -4.74 0.73 4.18
CA VAL A 25 -6.14 1.08 4.40
C VAL A 25 -6.75 1.51 3.07
N LEU A 26 -7.80 0.83 2.63
CA LEU A 26 -8.59 1.23 1.47
C LEU A 26 -9.79 2.06 1.92
N LEU A 27 -10.06 3.12 1.17
CA LEU A 27 -11.18 4.03 1.37
C LEU A 27 -12.07 3.98 0.12
N PRO A 28 -13.39 3.85 0.29
CA PRO A 28 -14.30 3.71 -0.84
C PRO A 28 -14.43 5.04 -1.59
N ASP A 29 -14.99 4.95 -2.80
CA ASP A 29 -15.46 6.14 -3.52
C ASP A 29 -16.55 6.86 -2.70
N ALA A 30 -16.65 8.19 -2.79
CA ALA A 30 -17.69 8.95 -2.07
C ALA A 30 -19.11 8.57 -2.46
N ARG A 31 -19.31 7.96 -3.64
CA ARG A 31 -20.60 7.39 -4.06
C ARG A 31 -21.00 6.14 -3.25
N GLY A 32 -20.10 5.62 -2.40
CA GLY A 32 -20.34 4.47 -1.53
C GLY A 32 -20.34 3.13 -2.26
N GLY A 33 -20.19 2.06 -1.49
CA GLY A 33 -20.17 0.68 -1.98
C GLY A 33 -19.11 -0.17 -1.28
N ASP A 34 -19.03 -1.44 -1.68
CA ASP A 34 -18.04 -2.40 -1.22
C ASP A 34 -16.76 -2.28 -2.04
N ILE A 35 -15.60 -2.28 -1.39
CA ILE A 35 -14.32 -2.20 -2.08
C ILE A 35 -13.83 -3.61 -2.35
N HIS A 36 -13.56 -3.94 -3.61
CA HIS A 36 -12.88 -5.17 -3.99
C HIS A 36 -11.48 -4.87 -4.49
N TYR A 37 -10.54 -5.75 -4.18
CA TYR A 37 -9.13 -5.54 -4.51
C TYR A 37 -8.42 -6.82 -4.95
N THR A 38 -7.32 -6.61 -5.66
CA THR A 38 -6.37 -7.63 -6.11
C THR A 38 -4.96 -7.21 -5.70
N LEU A 39 -4.08 -8.19 -5.51
CA LEU A 39 -2.69 -7.97 -5.07
C LEU A 39 -1.67 -8.37 -6.15
N ASP A 40 -2.17 -8.81 -7.30
CA ASP A 40 -1.44 -9.27 -8.47
C ASP A 40 -1.52 -8.26 -9.63
N GLY A 41 -2.22 -7.13 -9.42
CA GLY A 41 -2.38 -6.06 -10.41
C GLY A 41 -3.46 -6.30 -11.46
N THR A 42 -4.21 -7.40 -11.40
CA THR A 42 -5.39 -7.63 -12.26
C THR A 42 -6.56 -6.75 -11.86
N ASP A 43 -7.49 -6.49 -12.78
CA ASP A 43 -8.64 -5.65 -12.47
C ASP A 43 -9.60 -6.35 -11.49
N PRO A 44 -9.97 -5.69 -10.37
CA PRO A 44 -10.88 -6.26 -9.39
C PRO A 44 -12.29 -6.43 -9.99
N THR A 45 -12.92 -7.56 -9.66
CA THR A 45 -14.29 -7.91 -10.06
C THR A 45 -15.13 -8.21 -8.83
N LEU A 46 -16.42 -8.52 -9.00
CA LEU A 46 -17.27 -8.97 -7.88
C LEU A 46 -16.81 -10.27 -7.22
N GLY A 47 -16.02 -11.09 -7.92
CA GLY A 47 -15.41 -12.30 -7.36
C GLY A 47 -14.05 -12.07 -6.70
N SER A 48 -13.50 -10.85 -6.76
CA SER A 48 -12.26 -10.49 -6.08
C SER A 48 -12.47 -10.36 -4.58
N ARG A 49 -11.38 -10.26 -3.82
CA ARG A 49 -11.46 -10.19 -2.36
C ARG A 49 -12.10 -8.86 -1.94
N ALA A 50 -13.14 -8.94 -1.11
CA ALA A 50 -13.73 -7.78 -0.47
C ALA A 50 -12.82 -7.26 0.64
N TYR A 51 -12.67 -5.94 0.70
CA TYR A 51 -11.92 -5.25 1.75
C TYR A 51 -12.85 -4.99 2.93
N THR A 52 -12.66 -5.73 4.01
CA THR A 52 -13.40 -5.57 5.27
C THR A 52 -12.54 -4.98 6.38
N GLU A 53 -11.23 -5.22 6.34
CA GLU A 53 -10.27 -4.80 7.36
C GLU A 53 -8.93 -4.39 6.73
N PRO A 54 -8.13 -3.53 7.40
CA PRO A 54 -6.80 -3.18 6.95
C PRO A 54 -5.95 -4.41 6.68
N SER A 55 -5.35 -4.47 5.49
CA SER A 55 -4.54 -5.60 5.07
C SER A 55 -3.06 -5.32 5.33
N LEU A 56 -2.41 -6.23 6.06
CA LEU A 56 -0.97 -6.21 6.23
C LEU A 56 -0.29 -6.78 4.99
N LEU A 57 0.51 -5.96 4.31
CA LEU A 57 1.37 -6.38 3.20
C LEU A 57 2.78 -6.66 3.71
N ASP A 58 3.35 -7.80 3.32
CA ASP A 58 4.67 -8.30 3.73
C ASP A 58 5.62 -8.57 2.55
N ARG A 59 5.16 -8.31 1.31
CA ARG A 59 5.91 -8.48 0.06
C ARG A 59 5.57 -7.41 -0.98
N THR A 60 6.55 -7.09 -1.83
CA THR A 60 6.37 -6.19 -2.97
C THR A 60 5.28 -6.71 -3.90
N LEU A 61 4.31 -5.85 -4.23
CA LEU A 61 3.17 -6.22 -5.05
C LEU A 61 2.46 -5.01 -5.66
N THR A 62 1.60 -5.28 -6.63
CA THR A 62 0.73 -4.28 -7.26
C THR A 62 -0.68 -4.45 -6.72
N LEU A 63 -1.16 -3.46 -5.98
CA LEU A 63 -2.52 -3.44 -5.44
C LEU A 63 -3.43 -2.70 -6.42
N LYS A 64 -4.49 -3.35 -6.87
CA LYS A 64 -5.61 -2.66 -7.54
C LYS A 64 -6.87 -2.74 -6.69
N ALA A 65 -7.63 -1.66 -6.64
CA ALA A 65 -8.87 -1.59 -5.84
C ALA A 65 -9.97 -0.83 -6.58
N GLN A 66 -11.21 -1.30 -6.44
CA GLN A 66 -12.40 -0.73 -7.07
C GLN A 66 -13.58 -0.81 -6.11
N THR A 67 -14.30 0.30 -5.97
CA THR A 67 -15.59 0.31 -5.27
C THR A 67 -16.67 -0.24 -6.20
N PHE A 68 -17.51 -1.13 -5.70
CA PHE A 68 -18.69 -1.67 -6.35
C PHE A 68 -19.94 -1.24 -5.58
N ASN A 69 -20.91 -0.67 -6.28
CA ASN A 69 -22.21 -0.31 -5.70
C ASN A 69 -23.29 -1.09 -6.44
N ASN A 70 -24.05 -1.90 -5.70
CA ASN A 70 -25.11 -2.76 -6.23
C ASN A 70 -24.63 -3.63 -7.41
N GLY A 71 -23.43 -4.22 -7.31
CA GLY A 71 -22.85 -5.06 -8.35
C GLY A 71 -22.16 -4.32 -9.51
N SER A 72 -22.22 -2.99 -9.55
CA SER A 72 -21.62 -2.19 -10.64
C SER A 72 -20.33 -1.48 -10.18
N PRO A 73 -19.26 -1.47 -10.99
CA PRO A 73 -18.04 -0.73 -10.64
C PRO A 73 -18.31 0.78 -10.63
N VAL A 74 -17.84 1.44 -9.59
CA VAL A 74 -18.03 2.87 -9.33
C VAL A 74 -16.77 3.64 -9.70
N GLY A 75 -16.79 4.32 -10.85
CA GLY A 75 -15.61 5.06 -11.33
C GLY A 75 -14.51 4.15 -11.85
N PHE A 76 -13.26 4.60 -11.73
CA PHE A 76 -12.09 3.89 -12.21
C PHE A 76 -11.43 3.06 -11.11
N SER A 77 -10.72 2.01 -11.52
CA SER A 77 -9.92 1.21 -10.61
C SER A 77 -8.68 1.99 -10.21
N MET A 78 -8.40 1.99 -8.90
CA MET A 78 -7.13 2.48 -8.38
C MET A 78 -6.05 1.43 -8.64
N GLN A 79 -4.83 1.86 -8.96
CA GLN A 79 -3.64 1.02 -8.99
C GLN A 79 -2.53 1.68 -8.18
N GLU A 80 -1.94 0.95 -7.25
CA GLU A 80 -0.79 1.39 -6.45
C GLU A 80 0.26 0.28 -6.41
N GLU A 81 1.51 0.66 -6.63
CA GLU A 81 2.66 -0.23 -6.51
C GLU A 81 3.32 -0.07 -5.14
N TYR A 82 3.47 -1.18 -4.41
CA TYR A 82 4.10 -1.21 -3.11
C TYR A 82 5.40 -1.99 -3.17
N ILE A 83 6.52 -1.33 -2.90
CA ILE A 83 7.84 -1.95 -2.83
C ILE A 83 8.18 -2.15 -1.36
N LEU A 84 8.17 -3.40 -0.90
CA LEU A 84 8.54 -3.76 0.47
C LEU A 84 10.01 -4.21 0.47
N ASP A 85 10.89 -3.28 0.81
CA ASP A 85 12.32 -3.52 0.87
C ASP A 85 12.69 -4.01 2.27
N LYS A 86 12.83 -5.33 2.41
CA LYS A 86 13.30 -5.98 3.65
C LYS A 86 14.68 -5.47 4.09
N ASN A 87 15.41 -4.82 3.19
CA ASN A 87 16.79 -4.37 3.31
C ASN A 87 16.93 -2.83 3.41
N LYS A 88 15.84 -2.06 3.53
CA LYS A 88 15.86 -0.70 4.13
C LYS A 88 16.16 -0.77 5.64
N SER A 89 17.19 -1.52 6.00
CA SER A 89 17.97 -1.35 7.22
C SER A 89 19.03 -0.29 6.90
N VAL A 90 19.28 0.60 7.85
CA VAL A 90 20.22 1.73 7.80
C VAL A 90 21.33 1.60 6.74
N PRO A 91 21.58 2.63 5.91
CA PRO A 91 22.59 2.55 4.87
C PRO A 91 23.93 2.13 5.47
N SER A 92 24.72 1.34 4.75
CA SER A 92 25.93 0.70 5.29
C SER A 92 26.90 1.67 5.96
N TRP A 93 26.87 2.95 5.57
CA TRP A 93 27.68 4.01 6.17
C TRP A 93 27.20 4.49 7.56
N LEU A 94 25.92 4.32 7.92
CA LEU A 94 25.38 4.68 9.23
C LEU A 94 25.60 3.56 10.28
N LYS A 95 25.78 2.30 9.86
CA LYS A 95 26.12 1.19 10.77
C LYS A 95 27.47 1.39 11.46
N THR A 96 28.42 2.02 10.76
CA THR A 96 29.77 2.31 11.27
C THR A 96 29.77 3.45 12.30
N LEU A 97 28.87 4.42 12.17
CA LEU A 97 28.85 5.62 13.02
C LEU A 97 28.22 5.42 14.41
N LEU A 98 27.50 4.31 14.62
CA LEU A 98 26.82 3.95 15.87
C LEU A 98 27.50 2.79 16.62
N ALA A 99 28.60 2.25 16.07
CA ALA A 99 29.44 1.34 16.85
C ALA A 99 30.12 2.17 17.95
N PRO A 100 29.99 1.82 19.25
CA PRO A 100 30.80 2.45 20.27
C PRO A 100 32.26 2.21 19.89
N GLU A 101 33.03 3.28 19.69
CA GLU A 101 34.47 3.19 19.51
C GLU A 101 35.04 2.35 20.65
N VAL A 102 35.46 1.13 20.34
CA VAL A 102 36.30 0.38 21.26
C VAL A 102 37.63 1.12 21.26
N LYS A 103 37.74 2.04 22.23
CA LYS A 103 39.01 2.68 22.59
C LYS A 103 40.04 1.60 22.81
N SER A 104 41.05 1.62 21.94
CA SER A 104 42.47 1.64 22.30
C SER A 104 42.83 0.93 23.60
N VAL A 105 43.49 -0.23 23.53
CA VAL A 105 44.59 -0.58 24.44
C VAL A 105 45.57 -1.52 23.71
N LEU A 106 46.78 -0.99 23.49
CA LEU A 106 48.13 -1.58 23.40
C LEU A 106 48.34 -2.89 22.61
#